data_AF-A0AAD2C1N9-F1
#
_entry.id   AF-A0AAD2C1N9-F1
#
_cell.length_a   1.000
_cell.length_b   1.000
_cell.length_c   1.000
_cell.angle_alpha   90.00
_cell.angle_beta   90.00
_cell.angle_gamma   90.00
#
_symmetry.space_group_name_H-M   'P 1'
#
loop_
_entity.id
_entity.type
_entity.pdbx_description
1 polymer ?
#
loop_
_entity_poly.entity_id
_entity_poly.type
_entity_poly.pdbx_seq_one_letter_code
_entity_poly.pdbx_strand_id
1 'polypeptide(L)'
;MIRTFAAAAAVLAALPAAALEPAEVFAKVAPSIWEVRVSNADGQPTALGSAVVIGDGLAVTNCHVLRGGKQVTLKRGNASFGARLLYPDVQRDLCQLRVADFHYPAVSIVPSSMLVTGQKVYAIGNPLGFDLTISEGLISSLRHDDNGVLTAIQTSAAISQGSSGGGLFDSNARLVGITSRMVSAVYGQNLNFAAPAEWINDVPARAQKALAERAAAASAVSVNTASATAAAAAAPQPRKRGELGPKSQAGFAEYLQKPWPKVFVAADGDVFRYAWGQNAEFRAMSWCQEQYRNCSVYARDDTIVEAR
;
A
#
# COMPACT_ATOMS: atom_id res chain seq x y z
N MET A 1 -34.79 11.95 70.55
CA MET A 1 -34.94 12.72 69.30
C MET A 1 -33.68 12.52 68.46
N ILE A 2 -33.70 11.57 67.51
CA ILE A 2 -32.56 11.27 66.64
C ILE A 2 -32.79 12.01 65.32
N ARG A 3 -31.92 12.98 65.01
CA ARG A 3 -31.92 13.70 63.74
C ARG A 3 -31.10 12.90 62.73
N THR A 4 -31.77 12.26 61.77
CA THR A 4 -31.14 11.68 60.59
C THR A 4 -30.80 12.79 59.59
N PHE A 5 -29.50 13.01 59.35
CA PHE A 5 -29.02 13.75 58.20
C PHE A 5 -28.97 12.80 57.01
N ALA A 6 -29.78 13.05 55.98
CA ALA A 6 -29.65 12.40 54.68
C ALA A 6 -28.47 13.04 53.93
N ALA A 7 -27.38 12.30 53.77
CA ALA A 7 -26.30 12.68 52.87
C ALA A 7 -26.73 12.39 51.43
N ALA A 8 -26.94 13.44 50.63
CA ALA A 8 -27.12 13.31 49.20
C ALA A 8 -25.75 13.02 48.56
N ALA A 9 -25.53 11.79 48.11
CA ALA A 9 -24.37 11.44 47.30
C ALA A 9 -24.56 12.00 45.89
N ALA A 10 -23.80 13.04 45.53
CA ALA A 10 -23.75 13.54 44.17
C ALA A 10 -22.95 12.56 43.30
N VAL A 11 -23.62 11.89 42.37
CA VAL A 11 -22.97 11.09 41.33
C VAL A 11 -22.41 12.07 40.28
N LEU A 12 -21.09 12.28 40.29
CA LEU A 12 -20.40 12.99 39.21
C LEU A 12 -20.39 12.08 37.98
N ALA A 13 -21.29 12.32 37.02
CA ALA A 13 -21.20 11.70 35.71
C ALA A 13 -19.98 12.28 34.97
N ALA A 14 -19.01 11.43 34.62
CA ALA A 14 -17.89 11.84 33.76
C ALA A 14 -18.45 12.21 32.39
N LEU A 15 -18.33 13.50 32.02
CA LEU A 15 -18.66 13.94 30.68
C LEU A 15 -17.72 13.23 29.68
N PRO A 16 -18.22 12.76 28.53
CA PRO A 16 -17.34 12.21 27.50
C PRO A 16 -16.33 13.29 27.11
N ALA A 17 -15.05 12.92 27.08
CA ALA A 17 -14.00 13.83 26.63
C ALA A 17 -14.37 14.38 25.25
N ALA A 18 -14.38 15.71 25.11
CA ALA A 18 -14.67 16.36 23.86
C ALA A 18 -13.66 15.92 22.78
N ALA A 19 -14.13 15.77 21.54
CA ALA A 19 -13.27 15.54 20.39
C ALA A 19 -12.26 16.70 20.25
N LEU A 20 -11.03 16.39 19.83
CA LEU A 20 -10.01 17.39 19.57
C LEU A 20 -10.38 18.23 18.34
N GLU A 21 -10.05 19.51 18.39
CA GLU A 21 -10.13 20.38 17.22
C GLU A 21 -9.08 19.99 16.17
N PRO A 22 -9.29 20.28 14.87
CA PRO A 22 -8.37 19.87 13.81
C PRO A 22 -6.91 20.32 14.04
N ALA A 23 -6.72 21.52 14.59
CA ALA A 23 -5.40 22.05 14.91
C ALA A 23 -4.70 21.25 16.02
N GLU A 24 -5.46 20.76 17.01
CA GLU A 24 -4.94 19.93 18.10
C GLU A 24 -4.59 18.52 17.61
N VAL A 25 -5.43 17.95 16.74
CA VAL A 25 -5.13 16.68 16.05
C VAL A 25 -3.82 16.81 15.28
N PHE A 26 -3.68 17.87 14.46
CA PHE A 26 -2.47 18.12 13.69
C PHE A 26 -1.24 18.27 14.59
N ALA A 27 -1.28 19.15 15.59
CA ALA A 27 -0.16 19.39 16.49
C ALA A 27 0.28 18.11 17.21
N LYS A 28 -0.67 17.26 17.60
CA LYS A 28 -0.39 16.00 18.32
C LYS A 28 0.29 14.96 17.44
N VAL A 29 -0.09 14.82 16.16
CA VAL A 29 0.44 13.74 15.30
C VAL A 29 1.50 14.19 14.31
N ALA A 30 1.64 15.48 14.01
CA ALA A 30 2.64 15.99 13.07
C ALA A 30 4.08 15.53 13.40
N PRO A 31 4.52 15.38 14.66
CA PRO A 31 5.83 14.78 14.99
C PRO A 31 6.03 13.34 14.49
N SER A 32 4.94 12.61 14.30
CA SER A 32 4.91 11.22 13.87
C SER A 32 4.75 11.06 12.35
N ILE A 33 4.69 12.14 11.57
CA ILE A 33 4.52 12.08 10.12
C ILE A 33 5.74 12.64 9.42
N TRP A 34 6.29 11.85 8.50
CA TRP A 34 7.54 12.12 7.82
C TRP A 34 7.38 12.02 6.32
N GLU A 35 8.11 12.84 5.57
CA GLU A 35 8.22 12.69 4.12
C GLU A 35 9.10 11.46 3.81
N VAL A 36 8.67 10.63 2.86
CA VAL A 36 9.50 9.56 2.31
C VAL A 36 10.05 10.02 0.97
N ARG A 37 11.37 10.10 0.86
CA ARG A 37 12.07 10.24 -0.43
C ARG A 37 12.73 8.93 -0.82
N VAL A 38 12.54 8.57 -2.08
CA VAL A 38 13.17 7.41 -2.68
C VAL A 38 14.05 7.89 -3.83
N SER A 39 15.28 7.40 -3.87
CA SER A 39 16.25 7.71 -4.92
C SER A 39 16.80 6.44 -5.58
N ASN A 40 17.26 6.56 -6.81
CA ASN A 40 17.99 5.50 -7.52
C ASN A 40 19.45 5.38 -7.02
N ALA A 41 20.25 4.52 -7.68
CA ALA A 41 21.65 4.30 -7.31
C ALA A 41 22.52 5.57 -7.45
N ASP A 42 22.15 6.46 -8.38
CA ASP A 42 22.84 7.72 -8.67
C ASP A 42 22.36 8.88 -7.77
N GLY A 43 21.50 8.59 -6.77
CA GLY A 43 20.95 9.58 -5.86
C GLY A 43 19.79 10.41 -6.40
N GLN A 44 19.38 10.20 -7.66
CA GLN A 44 18.28 10.92 -8.29
C GLN A 44 16.92 10.52 -7.68
N PRO A 45 16.07 11.49 -7.27
CA PRO A 45 14.75 11.18 -6.72
C PRO A 45 13.86 10.45 -7.73
N THR A 46 13.26 9.34 -7.32
CA THR A 46 12.37 8.51 -8.15
C THR A 46 10.95 8.45 -7.62
N ALA A 47 10.74 8.63 -6.31
CA ALA A 47 9.42 8.67 -5.72
C ALA A 47 9.39 9.53 -4.45
N LEU A 48 8.18 9.98 -4.14
CA LEU A 48 7.85 10.77 -2.96
C LEU A 48 6.57 10.21 -2.34
N GLY A 49 6.56 10.11 -1.02
CA GLY A 49 5.39 9.76 -0.22
C GLY A 49 5.51 10.29 1.19
N SER A 50 4.75 9.68 2.09
CA SER A 50 4.74 9.96 3.52
C SER A 50 4.97 8.66 4.30
N ALA A 51 5.33 8.78 5.57
CA ALA A 51 5.45 7.69 6.51
C ALA A 51 4.89 8.09 7.87
N VAL A 52 4.40 7.10 8.61
CA VAL A 52 3.90 7.25 9.97
C VAL A 52 4.82 6.51 10.94
N VAL A 53 5.22 7.16 12.02
CA VAL A 53 6.02 6.55 13.10
C VAL A 53 5.13 5.63 13.93
N ILE A 54 5.52 4.37 14.04
CA ILE A 54 4.74 3.30 14.69
C ILE A 54 5.45 2.69 15.91
N GLY A 55 6.67 3.12 16.17
CA GLY A 55 7.49 2.63 17.28
C GLY A 55 8.89 3.21 17.22
N ASP A 56 9.72 2.85 18.19
CA ASP A 56 11.08 3.35 18.27
C ASP A 56 11.94 2.86 17.10
N GLY A 57 12.51 3.80 16.34
CA GLY A 57 13.20 3.52 15.09
C GLY A 57 12.35 2.83 14.01
N LEU A 58 11.01 2.88 14.12
CA LEU A 58 10.07 2.20 13.23
C LEU A 58 9.08 3.15 12.59
N ALA A 59 8.95 3.05 11.28
CA ALA A 59 7.94 3.77 10.51
C ALA A 59 7.22 2.82 9.55
N VAL A 60 6.01 3.17 9.14
CA VAL A 60 5.27 2.49 8.07
C VAL A 60 5.00 3.45 6.93
N THR A 61 5.05 2.95 5.71
CA THR A 61 4.64 3.66 4.50
C THR A 61 3.95 2.69 3.54
N ASN A 62 3.52 3.16 2.38
CA ASN A 62 3.06 2.25 1.33
C ASN A 62 4.22 1.58 0.60
N CYS A 63 4.08 0.30 0.30
CA CYS A 63 5.11 -0.42 -0.45
C CYS A 63 5.31 0.16 -1.86
N HIS A 64 4.26 0.67 -2.51
CA HIS A 64 4.39 1.26 -3.84
C HIS A 64 5.28 2.50 -3.87
N VAL A 65 5.36 3.26 -2.77
CA VAL A 65 6.26 4.43 -2.66
C VAL A 65 7.71 3.99 -2.78
N LEU A 66 8.06 2.82 -2.26
CA LEU A 66 9.43 2.31 -2.19
C LEU A 66 9.91 1.60 -3.47
N ARG A 67 9.00 1.34 -4.43
CA ARG A 67 9.31 0.49 -5.60
C ARG A 67 10.41 1.09 -6.47
N GLY A 68 11.35 0.25 -6.88
CA GLY A 68 12.48 0.65 -7.75
C GLY A 68 13.53 1.51 -7.07
N GLY A 69 13.32 1.89 -5.81
CA GLY A 69 14.26 2.65 -5.01
C GLY A 69 15.51 1.87 -4.62
N LYS A 70 16.65 2.57 -4.55
CA LYS A 70 17.89 2.05 -3.97
C LYS A 70 18.18 2.65 -2.61
N GLN A 71 17.75 3.89 -2.39
CA GLN A 71 17.90 4.60 -1.13
C GLN A 71 16.55 5.16 -0.69
N VAL A 72 16.24 5.02 0.60
CA VAL A 72 15.02 5.55 1.22
C VAL A 72 15.44 6.48 2.34
N THR A 73 14.86 7.68 2.39
CA THR A 73 15.15 8.67 3.42
C THR A 73 13.84 9.22 3.99
N LEU A 74 13.77 9.35 5.31
CA LEU A 74 12.72 10.11 5.98
C LEU A 74 13.16 11.55 6.20
N LYS A 75 12.36 12.52 5.76
CA LYS A 75 12.67 13.95 5.89
C LYS A 75 11.57 14.75 6.57
N ARG A 76 11.98 15.76 7.34
CA ARG A 76 11.10 16.78 7.93
C ARG A 76 11.91 18.03 8.26
N GLY A 77 11.62 19.15 7.61
CA GLY A 77 12.46 20.35 7.70
C GLY A 77 13.92 20.02 7.37
N ASN A 78 14.84 20.36 8.27
CA ASN A 78 16.27 20.06 8.12
C ASN A 78 16.68 18.66 8.57
N ALA A 79 15.76 17.89 9.19
CA ALA A 79 16.04 16.54 9.65
C ALA A 79 15.91 15.53 8.51
N SER A 80 16.87 14.61 8.43
CA SER A 80 16.95 13.61 7.36
C SER A 80 17.57 12.31 7.90
N PHE A 81 16.87 11.19 7.75
CA PHE A 81 17.28 9.89 8.27
C PHE A 81 17.24 8.83 7.18
N GLY A 82 18.30 8.03 7.06
CA GLY A 82 18.31 6.86 6.18
C GLY A 82 17.38 5.77 6.72
N ALA A 83 16.55 5.21 5.85
CA ALA A 83 15.62 4.14 6.18
C ALA A 83 15.92 2.87 5.38
N ARG A 84 15.72 1.72 5.99
CA ARG A 84 15.82 0.40 5.34
C ARG A 84 14.46 -0.29 5.40
N LEU A 85 14.08 -0.95 4.31
CA LEU A 85 12.92 -1.83 4.32
C LEU A 85 13.16 -2.97 5.31
N LEU A 86 12.28 -3.10 6.29
CA LEU A 86 12.33 -4.16 7.31
C LEU A 86 11.37 -5.30 6.95
N TYR A 87 10.09 -4.98 6.78
CA TYR A 87 9.05 -5.96 6.47
C TYR A 87 8.13 -5.44 5.36
N PRO A 88 8.11 -6.09 4.19
CA PRO A 88 7.13 -5.78 3.14
C PRO A 88 5.87 -6.67 3.22
N ASP A 89 4.69 -6.05 3.24
CA ASP A 89 3.42 -6.67 2.87
C ASP A 89 2.92 -6.04 1.57
N VAL A 90 3.43 -6.55 0.45
CA VAL A 90 3.12 -6.03 -0.89
C VAL A 90 1.64 -6.22 -1.24
N GLN A 91 0.99 -7.28 -0.73
CA GLN A 91 -0.42 -7.55 -1.02
C GLN A 91 -1.34 -6.49 -0.41
N ARG A 92 -1.02 -6.03 0.81
CA ARG A 92 -1.75 -4.96 1.50
C ARG A 92 -1.17 -3.57 1.28
N ASP A 93 -0.14 -3.45 0.43
CA ASP A 93 0.58 -2.21 0.14
C ASP A 93 1.08 -1.48 1.40
N LEU A 94 1.59 -2.23 2.39
CA LEU A 94 2.15 -1.70 3.63
C LEU A 94 3.57 -2.21 3.85
N CYS A 95 4.50 -1.29 4.05
CA CYS A 95 5.91 -1.61 4.25
C CYS A 95 6.40 -0.95 5.53
N GLN A 96 6.93 -1.76 6.46
CA GLN A 96 7.61 -1.26 7.65
C GLN A 96 9.08 -0.99 7.36
N LEU A 97 9.55 0.15 7.85
CA LEU A 97 10.89 0.67 7.70
C LEU A 97 11.60 0.67 9.06
N ARG A 98 12.88 0.32 9.05
CA ARG A 98 13.82 0.53 10.16
C ARG A 98 14.63 1.79 9.90
N VAL A 99 14.72 2.65 10.89
CA VAL A 99 15.45 3.93 10.82
C VAL A 99 16.35 4.02 12.05
N ALA A 100 17.65 4.23 11.84
CA ALA A 100 18.61 4.37 12.93
C ALA A 100 18.54 5.76 13.56
N ASP A 101 18.80 5.85 14.88
CA ASP A 101 18.81 7.11 15.65
C ASP A 101 17.53 7.95 15.49
N PHE A 102 16.39 7.27 15.37
CA PHE A 102 15.10 7.86 15.03
C PHE A 102 14.09 7.67 16.16
N HIS A 103 14.06 8.66 17.06
CA HIS A 103 13.25 8.65 18.29
C HIS A 103 12.14 9.69 18.20
N TYR A 104 11.00 9.30 17.62
CA TYR A 104 9.83 10.17 17.46
C TYR A 104 8.57 9.48 18.03
N PRO A 105 7.56 10.27 18.45
CA PRO A 105 6.35 9.69 19.06
C PRO A 105 5.67 8.70 18.12
N ALA A 106 5.37 7.50 18.62
CA ALA A 106 4.56 6.52 17.90
C ALA A 106 3.08 6.89 18.00
N VAL A 107 2.33 6.69 16.91
CA VAL A 107 0.88 6.90 16.91
C VAL A 107 0.15 5.75 17.61
N SER A 108 -1.00 6.03 18.20
CA SER A 108 -1.91 4.99 18.71
C SER A 108 -2.80 4.48 17.59
N ILE A 109 -2.96 3.16 17.46
CA ILE A 109 -3.78 2.53 16.40
C ILE A 109 -5.18 2.22 16.95
N VAL A 110 -6.21 2.46 16.15
CA VAL A 110 -7.61 2.09 16.44
C VAL A 110 -7.95 0.75 15.79
N PRO A 111 -8.58 -0.20 16.50
CA PRO A 111 -9.13 -1.41 15.90
C PRO A 111 -10.21 -1.11 14.85
N SER A 112 -10.27 -1.85 13.75
CA SER A 112 -11.27 -1.62 12.70
C SER A 112 -12.71 -1.79 13.18
N SER A 113 -12.93 -2.62 14.19
CA SER A 113 -14.24 -2.84 14.82
C SER A 113 -14.83 -1.59 15.48
N MET A 114 -14.01 -0.57 15.75
CA MET A 114 -14.46 0.73 16.27
C MET A 114 -14.75 1.75 15.18
N LEU A 115 -14.47 1.44 13.91
CA LEU A 115 -14.67 2.36 12.80
C LEU A 115 -16.14 2.36 12.37
N VAL A 116 -16.65 3.54 12.08
CA VAL A 116 -18.04 3.74 11.67
C VAL A 116 -18.09 4.70 10.49
N THR A 117 -18.87 4.35 9.46
CA THR A 117 -19.18 5.25 8.36
C THR A 117 -19.83 6.54 8.89
N GLY A 118 -19.39 7.69 8.38
CA GLY A 118 -19.81 9.02 8.82
C GLY A 118 -18.96 9.61 9.95
N GLN A 119 -18.04 8.85 10.56
CA GLN A 119 -17.13 9.42 11.55
C GLN A 119 -16.19 10.44 10.91
N LYS A 120 -15.90 11.53 11.62
CA LYS A 120 -14.93 12.53 11.19
C LYS A 120 -13.50 11.98 11.26
N VAL A 121 -12.71 12.29 10.24
CA VAL A 121 -11.31 11.88 10.10
C VAL A 121 -10.46 12.97 9.49
N TYR A 122 -9.15 12.90 9.73
CA TYR A 122 -8.16 13.84 9.23
C TYR A 122 -7.04 13.08 8.51
N ALA A 123 -6.82 13.39 7.23
CA ALA A 123 -5.66 12.87 6.51
C ALA A 123 -4.48 13.82 6.71
N ILE A 124 -3.34 13.29 7.14
CA ILE A 124 -2.11 14.06 7.38
C ILE A 124 -0.95 13.37 6.67
N GLY A 125 -0.25 14.13 5.84
CA GLY A 125 0.88 13.68 5.03
C GLY A 125 1.62 14.86 4.43
N ASN A 126 2.60 14.59 3.58
CA ASN A 126 3.35 15.62 2.85
C ASN A 126 3.02 15.55 1.34
N PRO A 127 1.93 16.19 0.90
CA PRO A 127 1.60 16.25 -0.52
C PRO A 127 2.65 17.09 -1.27
N LEU A 128 3.14 16.55 -2.39
CA LEU A 128 4.09 17.20 -3.31
C LEU A 128 5.44 17.64 -2.71
N GLY A 129 5.71 17.36 -1.44
CA GLY A 129 7.01 17.59 -0.80
C GLY A 129 7.23 19.03 -0.36
N PHE A 130 6.15 19.80 -0.17
CA PHE A 130 6.21 21.17 0.32
C PHE A 130 6.32 21.20 1.85
N ASP A 131 5.27 20.75 2.54
CA ASP A 131 5.21 20.67 4.00
C ASP A 131 4.06 19.73 4.43
N LEU A 132 4.02 19.39 5.71
CA LEU A 132 2.91 18.61 6.28
C LEU A 132 1.57 19.34 6.08
N THR A 133 0.62 18.64 5.47
CA THR A 133 -0.72 19.13 5.19
C THR A 133 -1.74 18.29 5.93
N ILE A 134 -2.78 18.94 6.45
CA ILE A 134 -3.97 18.30 7.01
C ILE A 134 -5.17 18.55 6.09
N SER A 135 -5.99 17.52 5.88
CA SER A 135 -7.31 17.65 5.28
C SER A 135 -8.37 16.96 6.15
N GLU A 136 -9.52 17.59 6.30
CA GLU A 136 -10.66 17.03 7.02
C GLU A 136 -11.57 16.26 6.05
N GLY A 137 -12.18 15.19 6.54
CA GLY A 137 -13.25 14.49 5.85
C GLY A 137 -13.98 13.52 6.77
N LEU A 138 -14.72 12.60 6.16
CA LEU A 138 -15.46 11.53 6.84
C LEU A 138 -14.98 10.17 6.34
N ILE A 139 -15.19 9.12 7.14
CA ILE A 139 -15.24 7.76 6.59
C ILE A 139 -16.50 7.67 5.72
N SER A 140 -16.34 7.70 4.41
CA SER A 140 -17.45 7.63 3.46
C SER A 140 -18.01 6.22 3.34
N SER A 141 -17.18 5.20 3.50
CA SER A 141 -17.57 3.79 3.44
C SER A 141 -16.46 2.89 3.98
N LEU A 142 -16.84 1.77 4.59
CA LEU A 142 -15.94 0.69 4.98
C LEU A 142 -16.11 -0.47 3.98
N ARG A 143 -15.07 -0.76 3.19
CA ARG A 143 -15.11 -1.78 2.13
C ARG A 143 -14.69 -3.13 2.70
N HIS A 144 -15.50 -4.16 2.48
CA HIS A 144 -15.24 -5.52 2.96
C HIS A 144 -15.12 -6.47 1.76
N ASP A 145 -14.37 -7.56 1.93
CA ASP A 145 -14.41 -8.69 1.01
C ASP A 145 -15.61 -9.60 1.28
N ASP A 146 -15.73 -10.68 0.49
CA ASP A 146 -16.82 -11.67 0.61
C ASP A 146 -16.81 -12.40 1.96
N ASN A 147 -15.70 -12.37 2.70
CA ASN A 147 -15.57 -12.97 4.03
C ASN A 147 -15.87 -11.96 5.15
N GLY A 148 -16.28 -10.73 4.81
CA GLY A 148 -16.55 -9.67 5.78
C GLY A 148 -15.28 -9.06 6.39
N VAL A 149 -14.11 -9.25 5.80
CA VAL A 149 -12.86 -8.63 6.26
C VAL A 149 -12.74 -7.23 5.67
N LEU A 150 -12.45 -6.23 6.50
CA LEU A 150 -12.23 -4.86 6.05
C LEU A 150 -11.00 -4.81 5.13
N THR A 151 -11.20 -4.41 3.87
CA THR A 151 -10.16 -4.31 2.83
C THR A 151 -9.74 -2.89 2.52
N ALA A 152 -10.59 -1.90 2.74
CA ALA A 152 -10.23 -0.49 2.58
C ALA A 152 -11.18 0.44 3.36
N ILE A 153 -10.61 1.54 3.83
CA ILE A 153 -11.38 2.67 4.36
C ILE A 153 -11.53 3.69 3.24
N GLN A 154 -12.75 3.94 2.78
CA GLN A 154 -13.01 5.05 1.87
C GLN A 154 -13.24 6.32 2.67
N THR A 155 -12.60 7.41 2.27
CA THR A 155 -12.67 8.71 2.95
C THR A 155 -12.98 9.84 1.98
N SER A 156 -13.65 10.88 2.48
CA SER A 156 -13.81 12.16 1.76
C SER A 156 -12.67 13.13 2.07
N ALA A 157 -11.75 12.80 2.97
CA ALA A 157 -10.59 13.62 3.26
C ALA A 157 -9.69 13.68 2.02
N ALA A 158 -9.36 14.88 1.57
CA ALA A 158 -8.60 15.08 0.35
C ALA A 158 -7.18 14.52 0.50
N ILE A 159 -6.77 13.66 -0.42
CA ILE A 159 -5.40 13.15 -0.53
C ILE A 159 -4.87 13.43 -1.94
N SER A 160 -3.57 13.68 -2.06
CA SER A 160 -2.94 13.96 -3.35
C SER A 160 -1.61 13.20 -3.48
N GLN A 161 -0.87 13.45 -4.55
CA GLN A 161 0.44 12.82 -4.74
C GLN A 161 1.36 13.25 -3.59
N GLY A 162 2.06 12.31 -2.96
CA GLY A 162 2.88 12.55 -1.76
C GLY A 162 2.17 12.22 -0.45
N SER A 163 0.83 12.23 -0.41
CA SER A 163 0.07 11.76 0.76
C SER A 163 0.12 10.24 0.96
N SER A 164 0.49 9.44 -0.06
CA SER A 164 0.62 7.98 0.06
C SER A 164 1.59 7.60 1.19
N GLY A 165 1.14 6.79 2.13
CA GLY A 165 1.89 6.36 3.31
C GLY A 165 1.75 7.29 4.51
N GLY A 166 0.95 8.36 4.38
CA GLY A 166 0.55 9.23 5.48
C GLY A 166 -0.51 8.58 6.36
N GLY A 167 -0.97 9.31 7.37
CA GLY A 167 -1.95 8.80 8.34
C GLY A 167 -3.34 9.37 8.12
N LEU A 168 -4.36 8.53 8.28
CA LEU A 168 -5.75 8.92 8.48
C LEU A 168 -6.04 8.78 9.98
N PHE A 169 -6.47 9.87 10.62
CA PHE A 169 -6.65 9.97 12.07
C PHE A 169 -8.10 10.24 12.45
N ASP A 170 -8.57 9.69 13.56
CA ASP A 170 -9.85 10.09 14.16
C ASP A 170 -9.73 11.42 14.94
N SER A 171 -10.86 11.92 15.44
CA SER A 171 -10.90 13.14 16.26
C SER A 171 -10.24 13.03 17.64
N ASN A 172 -9.63 11.90 17.99
CA ASN A 172 -8.80 11.72 19.18
C ASN A 172 -7.30 11.64 18.85
N ALA A 173 -6.94 11.92 17.58
CA ALA A 173 -5.60 11.79 17.04
C ALA A 173 -5.05 10.36 17.08
N ARG A 174 -5.93 9.36 16.91
CA ARG A 174 -5.55 7.95 16.80
C ARG A 174 -5.61 7.52 15.35
N LEU A 175 -4.62 6.74 14.91
CA LEU A 175 -4.48 6.27 13.54
C LEU A 175 -5.58 5.22 13.24
N VAL A 176 -6.40 5.51 12.23
CA VAL A 176 -7.43 4.58 11.72
C VAL A 176 -7.02 3.94 10.40
N GLY A 177 -6.17 4.61 9.60
CA GLY A 177 -5.68 4.06 8.34
C GLY A 177 -4.39 4.70 7.85
N ILE A 178 -3.75 4.06 6.88
CA ILE A 178 -2.63 4.60 6.10
C ILE A 178 -3.15 5.07 4.76
N THR A 179 -3.05 6.36 4.48
CA THR A 179 -3.58 6.96 3.24
C THR A 179 -2.88 6.35 2.04
N SER A 180 -3.65 5.82 1.10
CA SER A 180 -3.12 5.16 -0.10
C SER A 180 -4.04 5.42 -1.27
N ARG A 181 -3.47 5.49 -2.48
CA ARG A 181 -4.24 5.42 -3.72
C ARG A 181 -4.63 3.96 -4.02
N MET A 182 -5.18 3.25 -3.04
CA MET A 182 -5.48 1.81 -3.14
C MET A 182 -6.59 1.49 -4.15
N VAL A 183 -7.19 2.49 -4.80
CA VAL A 183 -8.04 2.31 -5.99
C VAL A 183 -7.58 3.29 -7.05
N SER A 184 -6.64 2.85 -7.88
CA SER A 184 -6.46 3.43 -9.21
C SER A 184 -7.68 3.00 -10.05
N ALA A 185 -8.50 3.94 -10.53
CA ALA A 185 -9.59 3.76 -11.50
C ALA A 185 -11.05 3.62 -10.99
N VAL A 186 -11.50 4.52 -10.11
CA VAL A 186 -12.83 5.09 -10.32
C VAL A 186 -12.63 6.56 -10.64
N TYR A 187 -12.95 6.97 -11.88
CA TYR A 187 -13.08 8.38 -12.27
C TYR A 187 -14.33 8.95 -11.58
N GLY A 188 -14.24 9.11 -10.27
CA GLY A 188 -15.18 9.84 -9.45
C GLY A 188 -14.38 10.90 -8.69
N GLN A 189 -14.80 12.16 -8.80
CA GLN A 189 -14.24 13.20 -7.94
C GLN A 189 -14.43 12.76 -6.47
N ASN A 190 -13.40 12.98 -5.65
CA ASN A 190 -13.45 12.75 -4.19
C ASN A 190 -13.57 11.28 -3.71
N LEU A 191 -13.02 10.31 -4.45
CA LEU A 191 -12.85 8.93 -3.99
C LEU A 191 -11.43 8.69 -3.48
N ASN A 192 -11.26 8.75 -2.16
CA ASN A 192 -9.98 8.56 -1.49
C ASN A 192 -10.01 7.31 -0.61
N PHE A 193 -8.86 6.66 -0.45
CA PHE A 193 -8.76 5.38 0.28
C PHE A 193 -7.62 5.38 1.29
N ALA A 194 -7.76 4.53 2.29
CA ALA A 194 -6.71 4.21 3.25
C ALA A 194 -6.74 2.71 3.55
N ALA A 195 -5.55 2.12 3.71
CA ALA A 195 -5.40 0.78 4.25
C ALA A 195 -5.73 0.82 5.76
N PRO A 196 -6.51 -0.14 6.30
CA PRO A 196 -6.76 -0.21 7.75
C PRO A 196 -5.47 -0.19 8.57
N ALA A 197 -5.39 0.68 9.58
CA ALA A 197 -4.18 0.82 10.38
C ALA A 197 -3.88 -0.43 11.22
N GLU A 198 -4.90 -1.19 11.60
CA GLU A 198 -4.74 -2.44 12.32
C GLU A 198 -3.87 -3.46 11.58
N TRP A 199 -3.83 -3.41 10.24
CA TRP A 199 -3.01 -4.32 9.43
C TRP A 199 -1.52 -4.17 9.71
N ILE A 200 -1.07 -3.03 10.26
CA ILE A 200 0.33 -2.78 10.63
C ILE A 200 0.85 -3.89 11.56
N ASN A 201 0.01 -4.41 12.46
CA ASN A 201 0.38 -5.46 13.41
C ASN A 201 0.70 -6.80 12.73
N ASP A 202 0.06 -7.07 11.59
CA ASP A 202 0.24 -8.32 10.83
C ASP A 202 1.44 -8.28 9.89
N VAL A 203 1.94 -7.08 9.53
CA VAL A 203 2.96 -6.91 8.49
C VAL A 203 4.20 -7.78 8.71
N PRO A 204 4.79 -7.89 9.94
CA PRO A 204 5.97 -8.72 10.14
C PRO A 204 5.70 -10.20 9.84
N ALA A 205 4.61 -10.77 10.35
CA ALA A 205 4.26 -12.17 10.14
C ALA A 205 3.96 -12.47 8.66
N ARG A 206 3.24 -11.57 7.99
CA ARG A 206 2.91 -11.69 6.56
C ARG A 206 4.16 -11.58 5.68
N ALA A 207 5.07 -10.66 6.00
CA ALA A 207 6.34 -10.51 5.31
C ALA A 207 7.21 -11.77 5.44
N GLN A 208 7.35 -12.32 6.65
CA GLN A 208 8.11 -13.54 6.89
C GLN A 208 7.53 -14.73 6.11
N LYS A 209 6.20 -14.89 6.13
CA LYS A 209 5.52 -15.93 5.35
C LYS A 209 5.80 -15.79 3.86
N ALA A 210 5.63 -14.59 3.29
CA ALA A 210 5.86 -14.35 1.87
C ALA A 210 7.32 -14.58 1.45
N LEU A 211 8.29 -14.23 2.31
CA LEU A 211 9.71 -14.50 2.07
C LEU A 211 10.04 -15.99 2.13
N ALA A 212 9.46 -16.73 3.08
CA ALA A 212 9.62 -18.17 3.17
C ALA A 212 9.04 -18.89 1.95
N GLU A 213 7.84 -18.51 1.50
CA GLU A 213 7.22 -19.04 0.28
C GLU A 213 8.07 -18.76 -0.96
N ARG A 214 8.65 -17.56 -1.08
CA ARG A 214 9.59 -17.22 -2.16
C ARG A 214 10.86 -18.04 -2.12
N ALA A 215 11.44 -18.24 -0.94
CA ALA A 215 12.64 -19.06 -0.78
C ALA A 215 12.38 -20.53 -1.14
N ALA A 216 11.22 -21.06 -0.74
CA ALA A 216 10.79 -22.41 -1.10
C ALA A 216 10.56 -22.56 -2.61
N ALA A 217 9.90 -21.59 -3.25
CA ALA A 217 9.70 -21.56 -4.69
C ALA A 217 11.03 -21.47 -5.46
N ALA A 218 11.95 -20.60 -5.04
CA ALA A 218 13.27 -20.49 -5.64
C ALA A 218 14.06 -21.80 -5.53
N SER A 219 14.00 -22.46 -4.36
CA SER A 219 14.64 -23.75 -4.13
C SER A 219 14.05 -24.85 -5.02
N ALA A 220 12.73 -24.88 -5.21
CA ALA A 220 12.06 -25.83 -6.11
C ALA A 220 12.45 -25.62 -7.58
N VAL A 221 12.65 -24.37 -8.01
CA VAL A 221 13.15 -24.06 -9.35
C VAL A 221 14.58 -24.55 -9.54
N SER A 222 15.47 -24.35 -8.54
CA SER A 222 16.86 -24.83 -8.59
C SER A 222 16.96 -26.37 -8.70
N VAL A 223 16.07 -27.11 -8.03
CA VAL A 223 15.99 -28.57 -8.12
C VAL A 223 15.55 -29.02 -9.53
N ASN A 224 14.57 -28.35 -10.15
CA ASN A 224 14.11 -28.70 -11.49
C ASN A 224 15.11 -28.32 -12.60
N THR A 225 15.92 -27.28 -12.43
CA THR A 225 16.99 -26.93 -13.40
C THR A 225 18.15 -27.92 -13.42
N ALA A 226 18.40 -28.65 -12.33
CA ALA A 226 19.42 -29.71 -12.29
C ALA A 226 18.99 -30.99 -13.06
N SER A 227 17.68 -31.19 -13.25
CA SER A 227 17.13 -32.32 -14.02
C SER A 227 16.82 -31.98 -15.49
N ALA A 228 16.89 -30.71 -15.90
CA ALA A 228 16.45 -30.26 -17.22
C ALA A 228 17.53 -30.22 -18.31
N THR A 229 18.79 -30.56 -18.03
CA THR A 229 19.87 -30.59 -19.04
C THR A 229 19.84 -31.82 -19.97
N ALA A 230 18.81 -32.67 -19.89
CA ALA A 230 18.76 -33.93 -20.65
C ALA A 230 17.66 -34.04 -21.73
N ALA A 231 16.83 -33.02 -21.99
CA ALA A 231 15.71 -33.17 -22.94
C ALA A 231 15.80 -32.24 -24.17
N ALA A 232 16.30 -32.88 -25.22
CA ALA A 232 16.46 -32.53 -26.64
C ALA A 232 15.36 -31.72 -27.37
N ALA A 233 15.82 -31.19 -28.50
CA ALA A 233 15.10 -30.63 -29.65
C ALA A 233 14.01 -31.53 -30.27
N ALA A 234 12.92 -30.94 -30.78
CA ALA A 234 12.21 -31.27 -32.05
C ALA A 234 10.84 -30.56 -32.17
N ALA A 235 10.56 -29.99 -33.37
CA ALA A 235 9.30 -29.57 -34.04
C ALA A 235 8.04 -29.11 -33.24
N PRO A 236 7.29 -28.09 -33.72
CA PRO A 236 6.19 -27.48 -32.97
C PRO A 236 4.94 -28.38 -32.92
N GLN A 237 4.50 -28.67 -31.70
CA GLN A 237 3.27 -29.39 -31.36
C GLN A 237 2.03 -28.48 -31.38
N PRO A 238 0.80 -29.02 -31.48
CA PRO A 238 -0.44 -28.24 -31.36
C PRO A 238 -0.52 -27.52 -30.02
N ARG A 239 -0.84 -26.21 -30.05
CA ARG A 239 -0.66 -25.32 -28.90
C ARG A 239 -1.58 -25.66 -27.72
N LYS A 240 -1.02 -25.81 -26.51
CA LYS A 240 -1.76 -25.98 -25.26
C LYS A 240 -2.32 -24.64 -24.74
N ARG A 241 -3.31 -24.69 -23.86
CA ARG A 241 -3.83 -23.52 -23.13
C ARG A 241 -2.68 -22.84 -22.37
N GLY A 242 -2.47 -21.54 -22.60
CA GLY A 242 -1.35 -20.79 -22.04
C GLY A 242 -0.11 -20.70 -22.95
N GLU A 243 -0.14 -21.22 -24.18
CA GLU A 243 0.95 -21.01 -25.13
C GLU A 243 0.69 -19.77 -26.02
N LEU A 244 1.60 -18.80 -25.95
CA LEU A 244 1.57 -17.61 -26.83
C LEU A 244 1.73 -18.01 -28.30
N GLY A 245 1.03 -17.30 -29.19
CA GLY A 245 1.28 -17.42 -30.63
C GLY A 245 2.53 -16.67 -31.08
N PRO A 246 2.96 -16.86 -32.35
CA PRO A 246 4.21 -16.29 -32.85
C PRO A 246 4.33 -14.77 -32.67
N LYS A 247 3.24 -14.01 -32.86
CA LYS A 247 3.26 -12.55 -32.66
C LYS A 247 3.41 -12.22 -31.19
N SER A 248 2.65 -12.90 -30.34
CA SER A 248 2.70 -12.69 -28.90
C SER A 248 4.05 -13.14 -28.32
N GLN A 249 4.69 -14.17 -28.87
CA GLN A 249 6.04 -14.59 -28.50
C GLN A 249 7.09 -13.53 -28.86
N ALA A 250 7.04 -12.96 -30.06
CA ALA A 250 7.91 -11.86 -30.46
C ALA A 250 7.70 -10.62 -29.57
N GLY A 251 6.44 -10.28 -29.29
CA GLY A 251 6.08 -9.22 -28.35
C GLY A 251 6.56 -9.49 -26.93
N PHE A 252 6.53 -10.75 -26.49
CA PHE A 252 7.01 -11.16 -25.18
C PHE A 252 8.52 -10.99 -25.05
N ALA A 253 9.28 -11.27 -26.12
CA ALA A 253 10.72 -11.01 -26.16
C ALA A 253 11.05 -9.51 -26.02
N GLU A 254 10.27 -8.62 -26.63
CA GLU A 254 10.42 -7.17 -26.42
C GLU A 254 10.02 -6.75 -25.00
N TYR A 255 8.96 -7.34 -24.46
CA TYR A 255 8.48 -7.10 -23.11
C TYR A 255 9.53 -7.43 -22.05
N LEU A 256 10.26 -8.54 -22.22
CA LEU A 256 11.33 -8.92 -21.29
C LEU A 256 12.43 -7.86 -21.20
N GLN A 257 12.62 -7.05 -22.23
CA GLN A 257 13.60 -5.95 -22.24
C GLN A 257 13.07 -4.66 -21.58
N LYS A 258 11.79 -4.58 -21.22
CA LYS A 258 11.20 -3.40 -20.58
C LYS A 258 11.57 -3.32 -19.09
N PRO A 259 11.67 -2.11 -18.53
CA PRO A 259 11.95 -1.92 -17.11
C PRO A 259 10.73 -2.32 -16.26
N TRP A 260 10.99 -2.73 -15.02
CA TRP A 260 9.94 -3.01 -14.04
C TRP A 260 9.35 -1.71 -13.45
N PRO A 261 8.09 -1.72 -12.94
CA PRO A 261 7.13 -2.82 -13.03
C PRO A 261 6.56 -2.94 -14.44
N LYS A 262 6.35 -4.15 -14.93
CA LYS A 262 5.82 -4.41 -16.28
C LYS A 262 4.79 -5.52 -16.27
N VAL A 263 3.86 -5.47 -17.22
CA VAL A 263 2.85 -6.52 -17.40
C VAL A 263 2.70 -6.84 -18.87
N PHE A 264 2.58 -8.12 -19.17
CA PHE A 264 2.23 -8.66 -20.48
C PHE A 264 0.85 -9.28 -20.41
N VAL A 265 -0.04 -8.82 -21.28
CA VAL A 265 -1.41 -9.28 -21.43
C VAL A 265 -1.52 -9.96 -22.79
N ALA A 266 -2.04 -11.18 -22.80
CA ALA A 266 -2.35 -11.92 -24.01
C ALA A 266 -3.87 -11.89 -24.24
N ALA A 267 -4.27 -11.95 -25.50
CA ALA A 267 -5.66 -11.96 -25.92
C ALA A 267 -5.90 -13.01 -27.01
N ASP A 268 -7.16 -13.34 -27.23
CA ASP A 268 -7.55 -14.25 -28.31
C ASP A 268 -7.08 -13.75 -29.69
N GLY A 269 -6.66 -14.69 -30.54
CA GLY A 269 -6.22 -14.39 -31.92
C GLY A 269 -4.76 -13.97 -32.07
N ASP A 270 -3.88 -14.37 -31.14
CA ASP A 270 -2.45 -14.02 -31.14
C ASP A 270 -2.22 -12.50 -31.09
N VAL A 271 -3.00 -11.84 -30.24
CA VAL A 271 -2.90 -10.41 -29.97
C VAL A 271 -2.40 -10.23 -28.54
N PHE A 272 -1.55 -9.22 -28.34
CA PHE A 272 -0.98 -8.94 -27.04
C PHE A 272 -0.89 -7.44 -26.80
N ARG A 273 -0.74 -7.10 -25.52
CA ARG A 273 -0.35 -5.76 -25.08
C ARG A 273 0.61 -5.90 -23.93
N TYR A 274 1.64 -5.07 -23.92
CA TYR A 274 2.45 -4.91 -22.73
C TYR A 274 2.50 -3.44 -22.31
N ALA A 275 2.70 -3.23 -21.02
CA ALA A 275 2.92 -1.92 -20.44
C ALA A 275 3.98 -2.02 -19.35
N TRP A 276 4.65 -0.90 -19.08
CA TRP A 276 5.71 -0.80 -18.09
C TRP A 276 5.70 0.56 -17.39
N GLY A 277 6.13 0.62 -16.14
CA GLY A 277 5.95 1.78 -15.26
C GLY A 277 4.68 1.69 -14.42
N GLN A 278 4.36 2.74 -13.66
CA GLN A 278 3.20 2.74 -12.76
C GLN A 278 1.91 2.36 -13.50
N ASN A 279 1.06 1.57 -12.84
CA ASN A 279 -0.21 1.09 -13.37
C ASN A 279 -0.08 0.32 -14.71
N ALA A 280 1.04 -0.36 -14.93
CA ALA A 280 1.26 -1.20 -16.12
C ALA A 280 0.11 -2.19 -16.35
N GLU A 281 -0.30 -2.91 -15.32
CA GLU A 281 -1.41 -3.87 -15.41
C GLU A 281 -2.70 -3.22 -15.88
N PHE A 282 -3.09 -2.11 -15.24
CA PHE A 282 -4.28 -1.35 -15.63
C PHE A 282 -4.20 -0.87 -17.07
N ARG A 283 -3.08 -0.28 -17.50
CA ARG A 283 -2.93 0.22 -18.88
C ARG A 283 -2.93 -0.90 -19.92
N ALA A 284 -2.41 -2.07 -19.57
CA ALA A 284 -2.45 -3.22 -20.46
C ALA A 284 -3.87 -3.83 -20.52
N MET A 285 -4.58 -3.89 -19.39
CA MET A 285 -5.95 -4.42 -19.32
C MET A 285 -7.02 -3.44 -19.81
N SER A 286 -6.82 -2.13 -19.69
CA SER A 286 -7.76 -1.11 -20.20
C SER A 286 -7.84 -1.17 -21.73
N TRP A 287 -6.70 -1.41 -22.38
CA TRP A 287 -6.65 -1.65 -23.83
C TRP A 287 -7.54 -2.84 -24.23
N CYS A 288 -7.61 -3.89 -23.42
CA CYS A 288 -8.49 -5.04 -23.70
C CYS A 288 -9.98 -4.70 -23.65
N GLN A 289 -10.37 -3.88 -22.68
CA GLN A 289 -11.75 -3.39 -22.55
C GLN A 289 -12.12 -2.48 -23.73
N GLU A 290 -11.25 -1.54 -24.09
CA GLU A 290 -11.45 -0.62 -25.23
C GLU A 290 -11.59 -1.36 -26.56
N GLN A 291 -10.91 -2.50 -26.71
CA GLN A 291 -10.92 -3.30 -27.93
C GLN A 291 -11.95 -4.43 -27.91
N TYR A 292 -12.78 -4.54 -26.86
CA TYR A 292 -13.74 -5.64 -26.66
C TYR A 292 -13.10 -7.03 -26.82
N ARG A 293 -11.89 -7.21 -26.28
CA ARG A 293 -11.14 -8.48 -26.37
C ARG A 293 -11.15 -9.20 -25.04
N ASN A 294 -11.27 -10.52 -25.10
CA ASN A 294 -11.01 -11.37 -23.96
C ASN A 294 -9.50 -11.46 -23.76
N CYS A 295 -9.04 -10.99 -22.61
CA CYS A 295 -7.63 -10.87 -22.29
C CYS A 295 -7.32 -11.48 -20.94
N SER A 296 -6.13 -12.05 -20.85
CA SER A 296 -5.54 -12.64 -19.67
C SER A 296 -4.19 -12.01 -19.36
N VAL A 297 -3.88 -11.81 -18.08
CA VAL A 297 -2.55 -11.37 -17.69
C VAL A 297 -1.62 -12.56 -17.83
N TYR A 298 -0.78 -12.58 -18.86
CA TYR A 298 0.13 -13.68 -19.11
C TYR A 298 1.40 -13.59 -18.26
N ALA A 299 1.96 -12.38 -18.07
CA ALA A 299 3.13 -12.20 -17.22
C ALA A 299 3.09 -10.89 -16.43
N ARG A 300 3.65 -10.92 -15.22
CA ARG A 300 3.95 -9.77 -14.36
C ARG A 300 5.43 -9.77 -14.08
N ASP A 301 6.08 -8.66 -14.41
CA ASP A 301 7.54 -8.53 -14.39
C ASP A 301 8.17 -9.68 -15.18
N ASP A 302 9.12 -10.42 -14.60
CA ASP A 302 9.74 -11.56 -15.29
C ASP A 302 9.03 -12.90 -14.97
N THR A 303 7.84 -12.86 -14.37
CA THR A 303 7.06 -14.05 -13.95
C THR A 303 5.83 -14.25 -14.83
N ILE A 304 5.67 -15.43 -15.42
CA ILE A 304 4.43 -15.83 -16.12
C ILE A 304 3.37 -16.18 -15.06
N VAL A 305 2.15 -15.63 -15.18
CA VAL A 305 1.11 -15.63 -14.14
C VAL A 305 -0.25 -16.20 -14.56
N GLU A 306 -0.54 -16.41 -15.85
CA GLU A 306 -1.71 -17.19 -16.27
C GLU A 306 -1.35 -18.38 -17.16
N ALA A 307 -1.83 -19.54 -16.73
CA ALA A 307 -2.69 -20.35 -17.56
C ALA A 307 -3.97 -20.63 -16.75
N ARG A 308 -5.05 -19.89 -17.02
CA ARG A 308 -6.41 -20.37 -16.75
C ARG A 308 -7.16 -20.51 -18.06
#